data_AF-A0AB74U4Z9-F1
#
_entry.id   AF-A0AB74U4Z9-F1
#
_cell.length_a   1.000
_cell.length_b   1.000
_cell.length_c   1.000
_cell.angle_alpha   90.00
_cell.angle_beta   90.00
_cell.angle_gamma   90.00
#
_symmetry.space_group_name_H-M   'P 1'
#
loop_
_entity.id
_entity.type
_entity.pdbx_description
1 polymer ?
#
loop_
_entity_poly.entity_id
_entity_poly.type
_entity_poly.pdbx_seq_one_letter_code
_entity_poly.pdbx_strand_id
1 'polypeptide(L)'
;MELKKLSKLLVVSAGIGIYSSTVLSNQIVDAQEHTEEVKQESRAVRAIKAVETEEDLSQFEQDIQAMSVDELNQIIDHVAVEGRQRGTTRSSSLKAAWKAAAAIARNVGFPHAATLVEHSVDGRNYTEKNGSFSSTIKQTAAYNRIKNKDGSGSDRFTRSDSTDLFYAIHKFSYSFVGSDIRITDTFDFEANTNYQNGFSTWVNNWGYLNQNMGILKPINVRITISP
;
A
#
# COMPACT_ATOMS: atom_id res chain seq x y z
N MET A 1 -18.19 17.50 44.23
CA MET A 1 -19.41 16.82 44.68
C MET A 1 -20.60 17.56 44.09
N GLU A 2 -21.45 16.82 43.37
CA GLU A 2 -22.77 17.19 42.83
C GLU A 2 -22.89 18.20 41.66
N LEU A 3 -22.80 17.64 40.44
CA LEU A 3 -23.49 18.12 39.25
C LEU A 3 -24.91 17.51 39.21
N LYS A 4 -25.91 18.24 39.71
CA LYS A 4 -27.33 17.99 39.41
C LYS A 4 -28.05 19.32 39.13
N LYS A 5 -27.80 19.86 37.94
CA LYS A 5 -28.72 20.79 37.28
C LYS A 5 -29.15 20.11 35.98
N LEU A 6 -30.34 19.52 35.97
CA LEU A 6 -31.18 19.27 34.80
C LEU A 6 -32.48 18.62 35.28
N SER A 7 -33.34 19.42 35.90
CA SER A 7 -34.73 19.05 36.21
C SER A 7 -35.66 20.20 35.83
N LYS A 8 -35.72 20.51 34.54
CA LYS A 8 -36.76 21.39 33.97
C LYS A 8 -37.03 21.00 32.52
N LEU A 9 -38.00 20.10 32.32
CA LEU A 9 -39.14 20.30 31.43
C LEU A 9 -40.09 19.09 31.57
N LEU A 10 -41.06 19.21 32.46
CA LEU A 10 -42.24 18.35 32.49
C LEU A 10 -43.44 19.28 32.26
N VAL A 11 -43.93 19.32 31.03
CA VAL A 11 -45.19 19.98 30.69
C VAL A 11 -46.15 18.92 30.15
N VAL A 12 -46.97 18.44 31.09
CA VAL A 12 -48.41 18.14 31.00
C VAL A 12 -48.98 17.73 29.64
N SER A 13 -49.48 16.49 29.58
CA SER A 13 -50.85 16.24 29.08
C SER A 13 -51.45 15.02 29.80
N ALA A 14 -52.59 15.24 30.44
CA ALA A 14 -53.39 14.23 31.11
C ALA A 14 -53.93 13.20 30.11
N GLY A 15 -53.73 11.91 30.39
CA GLY A 15 -54.28 10.79 29.64
C GLY A 15 -54.04 9.52 30.44
N ILE A 16 -55.12 8.82 30.74
CA ILE A 16 -55.22 7.65 31.62
C ILE A 16 -54.26 6.54 31.19
N GLY A 17 -53.48 6.01 32.13
CA GLY A 17 -52.66 4.81 31.93
C GLY A 17 -51.64 4.63 33.05
N ILE A 18 -51.99 3.83 34.06
CA ILE A 18 -51.03 3.34 35.06
C ILE A 18 -50.08 2.38 34.31
N TYR A 19 -48.98 2.90 33.78
CA TYR A 19 -47.87 2.06 33.35
C TYR A 19 -47.02 1.75 34.57
N SER A 20 -47.09 0.50 34.99
CA SER A 20 -46.27 -0.09 36.06
C SER A 20 -44.79 0.29 35.89
N SER A 21 -44.13 0.75 36.97
CA SER A 21 -42.71 1.13 36.96
C SER A 21 -41.78 -0.01 36.50
N THR A 22 -42.27 -1.25 36.50
CA THR A 22 -41.56 -2.43 35.96
C THR A 22 -41.36 -2.37 34.44
N VAL A 23 -42.23 -1.69 33.69
CA VAL A 23 -42.14 -1.60 32.21
C VAL A 23 -41.12 -0.55 31.77
N LEU A 24 -40.97 0.53 32.54
CA LEU A 24 -39.95 1.56 32.29
C LEU A 24 -38.53 1.07 32.60
N SER A 25 -38.38 0.17 33.59
CA SER A 25 -37.08 -0.45 33.87
C SER A 25 -36.62 -1.37 32.72
N ASN A 26 -37.52 -2.13 32.09
CA ASN A 26 -37.14 -2.98 30.96
C ASN A 26 -36.81 -2.17 29.70
N GLN A 27 -37.44 -1.02 29.48
CA GLN A 27 -37.08 -0.14 28.36
C GLN A 27 -35.76 0.62 28.58
N ILE A 28 -35.34 0.83 29.84
CA ILE A 28 -34.03 1.42 30.15
C ILE A 28 -32.92 0.36 30.09
N VAL A 29 -33.21 -0.89 30.43
CA VAL A 29 -32.26 -2.01 30.27
C VAL A 29 -32.06 -2.33 28.77
N ASP A 30 -33.14 -2.35 27.97
CA ASP A 30 -33.04 -2.62 26.52
C ASP A 30 -32.47 -1.43 25.72
N ALA A 31 -32.52 -0.19 26.26
CA ALA A 31 -31.91 0.99 25.61
C ALA A 31 -30.44 1.22 25.98
N GLN A 32 -29.88 0.43 26.91
CA GLN A 32 -28.45 0.43 27.23
C GLN A 32 -27.68 -0.76 26.61
N GLU A 33 -28.37 -1.70 25.95
CA GLU A 33 -27.77 -2.85 25.26
C GLU A 33 -27.55 -2.68 23.73
N HIS A 34 -27.65 -1.45 23.22
CA HIS A 34 -27.11 -1.04 21.92
C HIS A 34 -26.35 0.27 22.16
N THR A 35 -25.01 0.37 22.13
CA THR A 35 -24.09 -0.14 21.11
C THR A 35 -22.65 -0.13 21.68
N GLU A 36 -22.26 -1.12 22.48
CA GLU A 36 -20.85 -1.58 22.46
C GLU A 36 -20.80 -2.72 21.45
N GLU A 37 -21.02 -2.36 20.19
CA GLU A 37 -20.58 -3.21 19.09
C GLU A 37 -19.07 -3.28 19.26
N VAL A 38 -18.56 -4.38 19.83
CA VAL A 38 -17.13 -4.70 19.83
C VAL A 38 -16.73 -4.65 18.38
N LYS A 39 -16.22 -3.49 17.93
CA LYS A 39 -15.93 -3.22 16.54
C LYS A 39 -14.88 -4.24 16.16
N GLN A 40 -15.32 -5.31 15.50
CA GLN A 40 -14.45 -6.44 15.23
C GLN A 40 -13.29 -5.89 14.42
N GLU A 41 -12.10 -6.00 14.98
CA GLU A 41 -10.93 -5.38 14.42
C GLU A 41 -10.74 -5.89 12.98
N SER A 42 -10.63 -4.96 12.03
CA SER A 42 -10.57 -5.33 10.63
C SER A 42 -9.36 -6.24 10.39
N ARG A 43 -9.47 -7.14 9.41
CA ARG A 43 -8.37 -8.04 9.04
C ARG A 43 -7.08 -7.27 8.78
N ALA A 44 -7.18 -6.12 8.11
CA ALA A 44 -6.10 -5.19 7.85
C ALA A 44 -5.40 -4.72 9.13
N VAL A 45 -6.17 -4.24 10.12
CA VAL A 45 -5.61 -3.75 11.39
C VAL A 45 -4.98 -4.90 12.21
N ARG A 46 -5.60 -6.08 12.21
CA ARG A 46 -5.01 -7.28 12.85
C ARG A 46 -3.67 -7.67 12.22
N ALA A 47 -3.59 -7.66 10.89
CA ALA A 47 -2.37 -8.01 10.17
C ALA A 47 -1.22 -7.06 10.50
N ILE A 48 -1.44 -5.74 10.49
CA ILE A 48 -0.38 -4.78 10.79
C ILE A 48 0.05 -4.79 12.26
N LYS A 49 -0.86 -5.06 13.20
CA LYS A 49 -0.51 -5.20 14.62
C LYS A 49 0.35 -6.43 14.89
N ALA A 50 0.16 -7.50 14.13
CA ALA A 50 0.97 -8.71 14.23
C ALA A 50 2.41 -8.51 13.71
N VAL A 51 2.67 -7.45 12.94
CA VAL A 51 4.03 -7.12 12.50
C VAL A 51 4.78 -6.43 13.62
N GLU A 52 5.55 -7.19 14.39
CA GLU A 52 6.38 -6.63 15.45
C GLU A 52 7.84 -6.48 15.04
N THR A 53 8.33 -7.43 14.27
CA THR A 53 9.71 -7.60 13.83
C THR A 53 9.80 -7.64 12.31
N GLU A 54 11.02 -7.76 11.79
CA GLU A 54 11.25 -7.97 10.34
C GLU A 54 10.88 -9.39 9.91
N GLU A 55 10.91 -10.37 10.82
CA GLU A 55 10.57 -11.77 10.52
C GLU A 55 9.07 -11.93 10.23
N ASP A 56 8.24 -11.15 10.92
CA ASP A 56 6.78 -11.13 10.75
C ASP A 56 6.34 -10.61 9.36
N LEU A 57 7.22 -9.88 8.65
CA LEU A 57 6.92 -9.32 7.34
C LEU A 57 6.62 -10.39 6.30
N SER A 58 7.25 -11.56 6.40
CA SER A 58 7.03 -12.65 5.43
C SER A 58 5.60 -13.20 5.51
N GLN A 59 5.05 -13.33 6.73
CA GLN A 59 3.67 -13.75 6.92
C GLN A 59 2.70 -12.63 6.52
N PHE A 60 3.00 -11.40 6.92
CA PHE A 60 2.22 -10.22 6.54
C PHE A 60 2.09 -10.08 5.01
N GLU A 61 3.17 -10.30 4.26
CA GLU A 61 3.16 -10.27 2.80
C GLU A 61 2.18 -11.25 2.18
N GLN A 62 2.06 -12.45 2.74
CA GLN A 62 1.08 -13.44 2.30
C GLN A 62 -0.34 -12.98 2.62
N ASP A 63 -0.54 -12.43 3.82
CA ASP A 63 -1.85 -11.98 4.28
C ASP A 63 -2.42 -10.85 3.41
N ILE A 64 -1.57 -9.94 2.91
CA ILE A 64 -2.00 -8.79 2.11
C ILE A 64 -2.25 -9.10 0.62
N GLN A 65 -1.77 -10.23 0.08
CA GLN A 65 -1.96 -10.55 -1.35
C GLN A 65 -3.44 -10.64 -1.77
N ALA A 66 -4.30 -11.04 -0.84
CA ALA A 66 -5.73 -11.20 -1.09
C ALA A 66 -6.58 -10.04 -0.54
N MET A 67 -5.95 -8.95 -0.08
CA MET A 67 -6.67 -7.79 0.44
C MET A 67 -7.11 -6.84 -0.69
N SER A 68 -8.28 -6.24 -0.50
CA SER A 68 -8.77 -5.17 -1.34
C SER A 68 -7.95 -3.88 -1.18
N VAL A 69 -8.07 -2.95 -2.13
CA VAL A 69 -7.41 -1.63 -2.04
C VAL A 69 -7.81 -0.88 -0.76
N ASP A 70 -9.07 -0.98 -0.33
CA ASP A 70 -9.56 -0.34 0.89
C ASP A 70 -8.92 -0.95 2.14
N GLU A 71 -8.83 -2.27 2.23
CA GLU A 71 -8.15 -2.96 3.33
C GLU A 71 -6.65 -2.61 3.39
N LEU A 72 -5.98 -2.54 2.24
CA LEU A 72 -4.58 -2.15 2.17
C LEU A 72 -4.37 -0.70 2.60
N ASN A 73 -5.29 0.20 2.24
CA ASN A 73 -5.26 1.59 2.70
C ASN A 73 -5.48 1.70 4.21
N GLN A 74 -6.33 0.85 4.81
CA GLN A 74 -6.48 0.82 6.28
C GLN A 74 -5.17 0.49 7.01
N ILE A 75 -4.31 -0.36 6.43
CA ILE A 75 -2.97 -0.64 6.98
C ILE A 75 -2.14 0.64 7.01
N ILE A 76 -2.07 1.35 5.88
CA ILE A 76 -1.25 2.55 5.74
C ILE A 76 -1.78 3.67 6.67
N ASP A 77 -3.10 3.80 6.77
CA ASP A 77 -3.75 4.73 7.68
C ASP A 77 -3.41 4.42 9.15
N HIS A 78 -3.44 3.14 9.54
CA HIS A 78 -3.07 2.71 10.88
C HIS A 78 -1.63 3.09 11.23
N VAL A 79 -0.68 2.76 10.35
CA VAL A 79 0.75 3.08 10.55
C VAL A 79 0.96 4.60 10.63
N ALA A 80 0.28 5.37 9.80
CA ALA A 80 0.39 6.83 9.82
C ALA A 80 -0.17 7.44 11.11
N VAL A 81 -1.30 6.94 11.61
CA VAL A 81 -1.89 7.40 12.88
C VAL A 81 -0.99 7.03 14.06
N GLU A 82 -0.56 5.77 14.15
CA GLU A 82 0.32 5.28 15.22
C GLU A 82 1.64 6.06 15.25
N GLY A 83 2.23 6.30 14.07
CA GLY A 83 3.46 7.07 13.93
C GLY A 83 3.33 8.52 14.39
N ARG A 84 2.22 9.19 14.05
CA ARG A 84 1.94 10.57 14.51
C ARG A 84 1.73 10.64 16.02
N GLN A 85 1.07 9.63 16.61
CA GLN A 85 0.83 9.58 18.05
C GLN A 85 2.11 9.32 18.84
N ARG A 86 3.00 8.48 18.34
CA ARG A 86 4.28 8.15 18.99
C ARG A 86 5.41 9.14 18.69
N GLY A 87 5.25 9.98 17.67
CA GLY A 87 6.31 10.86 17.16
C GLY A 87 7.42 10.11 16.40
N THR A 88 7.28 8.80 16.22
CA THR A 88 8.20 7.92 15.49
C THR A 88 7.44 6.69 15.01
N THR A 89 7.91 6.06 13.93
CA THR A 89 7.38 4.78 13.46
C THR A 89 8.48 3.74 13.41
N ARG A 90 8.13 2.55 13.86
CA ARG A 90 9.04 1.40 13.82
C ARG A 90 9.32 0.99 12.37
N SER A 91 10.56 0.61 12.09
CA SER A 91 11.02 0.18 10.76
C SER A 91 10.12 -0.88 10.13
N SER A 92 9.79 -1.94 10.88
CA SER A 92 8.92 -3.04 10.41
C SER A 92 7.53 -2.56 9.99
N SER A 93 6.91 -1.67 10.76
CA SER A 93 5.61 -1.07 10.42
C SER A 93 5.68 -0.18 9.17
N LEU A 94 6.78 0.59 8.99
CA LEU A 94 6.99 1.35 7.75
C LEU A 94 7.18 0.44 6.54
N LYS A 95 7.94 -0.65 6.67
CA LYS A 95 8.11 -1.64 5.60
C LYS A 95 6.78 -2.30 5.25
N ALA A 96 5.98 -2.66 6.25
CA ALA A 96 4.64 -3.22 6.05
C ALA A 96 3.72 -2.23 5.29
N ALA A 97 3.77 -0.92 5.64
CA ALA A 97 3.01 0.10 4.93
C ALA A 97 3.45 0.26 3.46
N TRP A 98 4.77 0.20 3.17
CA TRP A 98 5.26 0.23 1.80
C TRP A 98 4.92 -1.04 1.00
N LYS A 99 4.92 -2.21 1.65
CA LYS A 99 4.45 -3.46 1.03
C LYS A 99 2.95 -3.43 0.77
N ALA A 100 2.15 -2.82 1.65
CA ALA A 100 0.73 -2.56 1.38
C ALA A 100 0.55 -1.60 0.19
N ALA A 101 1.34 -0.54 0.08
CA ALA A 101 1.33 0.36 -1.08
C ALA A 101 1.72 -0.36 -2.39
N ALA A 102 2.70 -1.28 -2.34
CA ALA A 102 3.03 -2.14 -3.47
C ALA A 102 1.88 -3.08 -3.86
N ALA A 103 1.19 -3.68 -2.89
CA ALA A 103 0.02 -4.50 -3.16
C ALA A 103 -1.12 -3.67 -3.79
N ILE A 104 -1.34 -2.42 -3.36
CA ILE A 104 -2.29 -1.51 -4.02
C ILE A 104 -1.87 -1.28 -5.47
N ALA A 105 -0.60 -0.94 -5.71
CA ALA A 105 -0.05 -0.73 -7.05
C ALA A 105 -0.32 -1.93 -7.97
N ARG A 106 -0.08 -3.15 -7.48
CA ARG A 106 -0.38 -4.39 -8.19
C ARG A 106 -1.87 -4.51 -8.52
N ASN A 107 -2.74 -4.29 -7.53
CA ASN A 107 -4.19 -4.41 -7.69
C ASN A 107 -4.78 -3.41 -8.71
N VAL A 108 -4.14 -2.26 -8.89
CA VAL A 108 -4.58 -1.22 -9.84
C VAL A 108 -3.83 -1.24 -11.18
N GLY A 109 -3.08 -2.31 -11.46
CA GLY A 109 -2.47 -2.55 -12.78
C GLY A 109 -1.02 -2.08 -12.93
N PHE A 110 -0.28 -1.91 -11.83
CA PHE A 110 1.16 -1.63 -11.82
C PHE A 110 1.99 -2.75 -11.16
N PRO A 111 1.88 -4.01 -11.61
CA PRO A 111 2.58 -5.14 -11.00
C PRO A 111 4.12 -5.02 -11.05
N HIS A 112 4.70 -4.42 -12.10
CA HIS A 112 6.15 -4.29 -12.23
C HIS A 112 6.70 -3.26 -11.25
N ALA A 113 6.07 -2.09 -11.15
CA ALA A 113 6.43 -1.09 -10.15
C ALA A 113 6.27 -1.65 -8.73
N ALA A 114 5.17 -2.37 -8.46
CA ALA A 114 4.93 -3.05 -7.19
C ALA A 114 6.07 -4.02 -6.81
N THR A 115 6.51 -4.85 -7.75
CA THR A 115 7.62 -5.78 -7.52
C THR A 115 8.91 -5.05 -7.15
N LEU A 116 9.24 -3.95 -7.83
CA LEU A 116 10.46 -3.20 -7.48
C LEU A 116 10.34 -2.49 -6.12
N VAL A 117 9.14 -2.01 -5.75
CA VAL A 117 8.87 -1.50 -4.40
C VAL A 117 9.19 -2.56 -3.35
N GLU A 118 8.65 -3.76 -3.50
CA GLU A 118 8.87 -4.87 -2.55
C GLU A 118 10.35 -5.23 -2.43
N HIS A 119 11.04 -5.33 -3.57
CA HIS A 119 12.48 -5.59 -3.60
C HIS A 119 13.29 -4.47 -2.93
N SER A 120 12.90 -3.22 -3.11
CA SER A 120 13.56 -2.06 -2.51
C SER A 120 13.33 -2.00 -1.00
N VAL A 121 12.13 -2.35 -0.52
CA VAL A 121 11.84 -2.50 0.92
C VAL A 121 12.75 -3.56 1.55
N ASP A 122 13.01 -4.64 0.84
CA ASP A 122 13.88 -5.73 1.29
C ASP A 122 15.37 -5.44 1.10
N GLY A 123 15.73 -4.37 0.36
CA GLY A 123 17.11 -4.10 -0.04
C GLY A 123 17.70 -5.16 -0.96
N ARG A 124 16.87 -5.84 -1.75
CA ARG A 124 17.27 -6.94 -2.63
C ARG A 124 17.24 -6.50 -4.09
N ASN A 125 18.36 -6.67 -4.78
CA ASN A 125 18.42 -6.48 -6.23
C ASN A 125 17.37 -7.35 -6.94
N TYR A 126 16.82 -6.83 -8.04
CA TYR A 126 15.92 -7.59 -8.90
C TYR A 126 16.69 -8.16 -10.09
N THR A 127 16.56 -9.45 -10.33
CA THR A 127 17.09 -10.08 -11.54
C THR A 127 16.12 -11.09 -12.09
N GLU A 128 15.83 -11.01 -13.38
CA GLU A 128 15.04 -12.03 -14.08
C GLU A 128 15.62 -12.38 -15.46
N LYS A 129 15.21 -13.54 -15.97
CA LYS A 129 15.42 -13.95 -17.35
C LYS A 129 14.12 -14.48 -17.93
N ASN A 130 13.63 -13.86 -18.99
CA ASN A 130 12.36 -14.19 -19.65
C ASN A 130 11.15 -14.21 -18.70
N GLY A 131 11.18 -13.36 -17.67
CA GLY A 131 10.11 -13.25 -16.68
C GLY A 131 8.98 -12.31 -17.11
N SER A 132 8.27 -11.79 -16.12
CA SER A 132 7.12 -10.90 -16.34
C SER A 132 7.55 -9.57 -16.95
N PHE A 133 8.67 -8.98 -16.48
CA PHE A 133 9.20 -7.76 -17.10
C PHE A 133 9.56 -8.00 -18.56
N SER A 134 10.30 -9.07 -18.84
CA SER A 134 10.73 -9.44 -20.19
C SER A 134 9.53 -9.58 -21.13
N SER A 135 8.48 -10.27 -20.67
CA SER A 135 7.25 -10.49 -21.44
C SER A 135 6.52 -9.19 -21.76
N THR A 136 6.47 -8.26 -20.81
CA THR A 136 5.86 -6.93 -21.00
C THR A 136 6.72 -6.05 -21.90
N ILE A 137 8.04 -6.04 -21.68
CA ILE A 137 8.99 -5.26 -22.46
C ILE A 137 8.93 -5.67 -23.93
N LYS A 138 8.87 -6.97 -24.25
CA LYS A 138 8.77 -7.48 -25.63
C LYS A 138 7.59 -6.88 -26.43
N GLN A 139 6.55 -6.40 -25.75
CA GLN A 139 5.35 -5.81 -26.35
C GLN A 139 5.47 -4.30 -26.61
N THR A 140 6.53 -3.64 -26.13
CA THR A 140 6.69 -2.18 -26.20
C THR A 140 7.34 -1.69 -27.49
N ALA A 141 7.11 -0.42 -27.86
CA ALA A 141 7.85 0.19 -28.94
C ALA A 141 9.34 0.37 -28.58
N ALA A 142 9.66 0.58 -27.30
CA ALA A 142 11.04 0.61 -26.81
C ALA A 142 11.82 -0.68 -27.15
N TYR A 143 11.21 -1.84 -26.94
CA TYR A 143 11.83 -3.10 -27.36
C TYR A 143 12.04 -3.17 -28.87
N ASN A 144 11.04 -2.78 -29.67
CA ASN A 144 11.17 -2.76 -31.13
C ASN A 144 12.30 -1.84 -31.63
N ARG A 145 12.59 -0.74 -30.91
CA ARG A 145 13.71 0.15 -31.22
C ARG A 145 15.07 -0.49 -30.95
N ILE A 146 15.18 -1.37 -29.95
CA ILE A 146 16.47 -1.93 -29.53
C ILE A 146 16.73 -3.34 -30.05
N LYS A 147 15.70 -4.16 -30.35
CA LYS A 147 15.86 -5.61 -30.58
C LYS A 147 16.78 -6.02 -31.73
N ASN A 148 16.95 -5.15 -32.73
CA ASN A 148 17.78 -5.39 -33.92
C ASN A 148 19.08 -4.57 -33.90
N LYS A 149 19.39 -3.90 -32.78
CA LYS A 149 20.64 -3.16 -32.61
C LYS A 149 21.79 -4.12 -32.25
N ASP A 150 22.98 -3.56 -32.13
CA ASP A 150 24.18 -4.18 -31.61
C ASP A 150 24.78 -3.35 -30.46
N GLY A 151 25.72 -3.94 -29.71
CA GLY A 151 26.51 -3.22 -28.70
C GLY A 151 25.76 -2.89 -27.40
N SER A 152 25.84 -1.63 -26.97
CA SER A 152 25.17 -1.14 -25.75
C SER A 152 24.64 0.29 -25.97
N GLY A 153 23.68 0.69 -25.14
CA GLY A 153 23.09 2.02 -25.21
C GLY A 153 22.11 2.28 -24.08
N SER A 154 21.31 3.33 -24.24
CA SER A 154 20.21 3.65 -23.34
C SER A 154 18.94 3.97 -24.12
N ASP A 155 17.79 3.73 -23.48
CA ASP A 155 16.49 4.14 -23.97
C ASP A 155 15.58 4.42 -22.76
N ARG A 156 14.31 4.71 -23.01
CA ARG A 156 13.32 4.96 -21.97
C ARG A 156 11.97 4.37 -22.35
N PHE A 157 11.22 3.93 -21.35
CA PHE A 157 9.79 3.72 -21.50
C PHE A 157 9.07 5.05 -21.37
N THR A 158 8.16 5.32 -22.30
CA THR A 158 7.19 6.40 -22.17
C THR A 158 5.90 5.84 -21.56
N ARG A 159 5.03 6.71 -21.02
CA ARG A 159 3.70 6.27 -20.53
C ARG A 159 2.88 5.55 -21.59
N SER A 160 3.05 5.93 -22.86
CA SER A 160 2.44 5.28 -24.02
C SER A 160 3.05 3.92 -24.36
N ASP A 161 4.33 3.67 -24.03
CA ASP A 161 4.92 2.33 -24.17
C ASP A 161 4.32 1.37 -23.14
N SER A 162 4.36 1.80 -21.87
CA SER A 162 3.74 1.12 -20.74
C SER A 162 3.81 2.07 -19.54
N THR A 163 2.66 2.37 -18.94
CA THR A 163 2.63 3.23 -17.74
C THR A 163 3.28 2.53 -16.54
N ASP A 164 3.19 1.21 -16.46
CA ASP A 164 3.85 0.43 -15.41
C ASP A 164 5.36 0.42 -15.57
N LEU A 165 5.89 0.11 -16.77
CA LEU A 165 7.34 0.16 -17.00
C LEU A 165 7.91 1.59 -16.88
N PHE A 166 7.13 2.62 -17.21
CA PHE A 166 7.47 4.01 -16.95
C PHE A 166 7.66 4.31 -15.46
N TYR A 167 6.91 3.63 -14.59
CA TYR A 167 6.98 3.74 -13.13
C TYR A 167 7.85 2.65 -12.48
N ALA A 168 8.39 1.71 -13.25
CA ALA A 168 9.28 0.68 -12.73
C ALA A 168 10.74 0.96 -13.13
N ILE A 169 11.00 1.15 -14.42
CA ILE A 169 12.35 1.23 -15.01
C ILE A 169 12.43 2.34 -16.07
N HIS A 170 11.89 3.53 -15.76
CA HIS A 170 11.65 4.65 -16.69
C HIS A 170 12.75 4.82 -17.73
N LYS A 171 14.00 5.00 -17.28
CA LYS A 171 15.20 5.12 -18.13
C LYS A 171 16.04 3.88 -17.87
N PHE A 172 16.53 3.25 -18.92
CA PHE A 172 17.31 2.04 -18.76
C PHE A 172 18.50 2.01 -19.72
N SER A 173 19.52 1.28 -19.32
CA SER A 173 20.61 0.87 -20.20
C SER A 173 20.32 -0.50 -20.79
N TYR A 174 20.77 -0.74 -22.01
CA TYR A 174 20.72 -2.05 -22.65
C TYR A 174 22.08 -2.47 -23.17
N SER A 175 22.33 -3.77 -23.22
CA SER A 175 23.50 -4.38 -23.85
C SER A 175 23.17 -5.76 -24.40
N PHE A 176 23.93 -6.21 -25.40
CA PHE A 176 23.82 -7.55 -25.95
C PHE A 176 24.84 -8.49 -25.32
N VAL A 177 24.38 -9.67 -24.87
CA VAL A 177 25.21 -10.74 -24.30
C VAL A 177 24.90 -12.04 -25.03
N GLY A 178 25.72 -12.36 -26.04
CA GLY A 178 25.35 -13.40 -27.01
C GLY A 178 24.10 -12.97 -27.77
N SER A 179 23.08 -13.83 -27.82
CA SER A 179 21.78 -13.52 -28.40
C SER A 179 20.83 -12.79 -27.45
N ASP A 180 21.17 -12.69 -26.16
CA ASP A 180 20.30 -12.10 -25.16
C ASP A 180 20.44 -10.57 -25.12
N ILE A 181 19.32 -9.87 -24.91
CA ILE A 181 19.29 -8.44 -24.59
C ILE A 181 19.21 -8.30 -23.08
N ARG A 182 20.20 -7.64 -22.48
CA ARG A 182 20.21 -7.32 -21.06
C ARG A 182 19.82 -5.86 -20.86
N ILE A 183 18.76 -5.64 -20.10
CA ILE A 183 18.28 -4.34 -19.64
C ILE A 183 18.70 -4.15 -18.19
N THR A 184 19.25 -2.99 -17.87
CA THR A 184 19.69 -2.63 -16.51
C THR A 184 19.22 -1.24 -16.13
N ASP A 185 18.84 -1.10 -14.86
CA ASP A 185 18.46 0.16 -14.24
C ASP A 185 18.84 0.16 -12.75
N THR A 186 18.83 1.35 -12.12
CA THR A 186 18.87 1.51 -10.67
C THR A 186 17.54 2.07 -10.24
N PHE A 187 16.77 1.25 -9.53
CA PHE A 187 15.51 1.69 -8.95
C PHE A 187 15.80 2.31 -7.59
N ASP A 188 15.76 3.64 -7.53
CA ASP A 188 16.16 4.46 -6.39
C ASP A 188 15.00 5.28 -5.79
N PHE A 189 13.78 5.11 -6.31
CA PHE A 189 12.58 5.84 -5.87
C PHE A 189 12.73 7.36 -5.85
N GLU A 190 13.66 7.94 -6.64
CA GLU A 190 13.92 9.37 -6.57
C GLU A 190 12.64 10.19 -6.78
N ALA A 191 12.35 11.10 -5.83
CA ALA A 191 11.17 11.95 -5.80
C ALA A 191 10.96 12.83 -7.05
N ASN A 192 11.98 12.94 -7.92
CA ASN A 192 11.95 13.67 -9.19
C ASN A 192 11.21 12.95 -10.32
N THR A 193 10.82 11.70 -10.10
CA THR A 193 9.84 11.04 -10.95
C THR A 193 8.46 11.47 -10.46
N ASN A 194 7.55 11.81 -11.38
CA ASN A 194 6.16 12.19 -11.10
C ASN A 194 5.32 11.06 -10.42
N TYR A 195 5.91 10.15 -9.63
CA TYR A 195 5.22 9.18 -8.79
C TYR A 195 4.18 9.84 -7.88
N GLN A 196 4.39 11.11 -7.52
CA GLN A 196 3.41 11.93 -6.81
C GLN A 196 2.05 12.01 -7.51
N ASN A 197 1.95 11.75 -8.83
CA ASN A 197 0.67 11.79 -9.55
C ASN A 197 0.08 10.40 -9.82
N GLY A 198 0.91 9.34 -9.81
CA GLY A 198 0.45 7.97 -10.11
C GLY A 198 -0.12 7.25 -8.88
N PHE A 199 0.68 7.16 -7.81
CA PHE A 199 0.33 6.38 -6.63
C PHE A 199 -0.54 7.14 -5.63
N SER A 200 -0.43 8.47 -5.57
CA SER A 200 -1.21 9.33 -4.66
C SER A 200 -2.73 9.24 -4.88
N THR A 201 -3.16 8.82 -6.07
CA THR A 201 -4.59 8.62 -6.39
C THR A 201 -5.17 7.41 -5.65
N TRP A 202 -4.35 6.39 -5.39
CA TRP A 202 -4.81 5.09 -4.88
C TRP A 202 -4.34 4.79 -3.46
N VAL A 203 -3.26 5.44 -3.02
CA VAL A 203 -2.62 5.22 -1.73
C VAL A 203 -2.97 6.36 -0.77
N ASN A 204 -3.76 6.05 0.25
CA ASN A 204 -4.04 6.96 1.34
C ASN A 204 -2.75 7.32 2.08
N ASN A 205 -2.72 8.52 2.65
CA ASN A 205 -1.55 9.01 3.40
C ASN A 205 -0.23 8.93 2.59
N TRP A 206 -0.28 9.03 1.26
CA TRP A 206 0.91 9.01 0.40
C TRP A 206 1.98 10.01 0.86
N GLY A 207 1.58 11.21 1.28
CA GLY A 207 2.51 12.20 1.84
C GLY A 207 3.27 11.72 3.07
N TYR A 208 2.63 10.91 3.93
CA TYR A 208 3.26 10.30 5.08
C TYR A 208 4.31 9.26 4.68
N LEU A 209 4.00 8.39 3.70
CA LEU A 209 4.96 7.42 3.19
C LEU A 209 6.20 8.10 2.59
N ASN A 210 5.99 9.18 1.82
CA ASN A 210 7.10 9.94 1.23
C ASN A 210 8.03 10.58 2.28
N GLN A 211 7.48 11.07 3.40
CA GLN A 211 8.30 11.56 4.52
C GLN A 211 9.19 10.46 5.12
N ASN A 212 8.79 9.19 4.95
CA ASN A 212 9.49 8.02 5.45
C ASN A 212 10.19 7.22 4.33
N MET A 213 10.52 7.84 3.18
CA MET A 213 11.12 7.13 2.04
C MET A 213 12.48 6.48 2.35
N GLY A 214 13.18 6.91 3.41
CA GLY A 214 14.49 6.35 3.80
C GLY A 214 14.47 4.85 4.15
N ILE A 215 13.28 4.28 4.31
CA ILE A 215 13.08 2.84 4.46
C ILE A 215 13.35 2.07 3.16
N LEU A 216 13.12 2.71 2.01
CA LEU A 216 13.39 2.15 0.68
C LEU A 216 14.88 2.23 0.40
N LYS A 217 15.41 1.19 -0.25
CA LYS A 217 16.82 1.11 -0.64
C LYS A 217 16.94 1.16 -2.16
N PRO A 218 17.88 1.93 -2.71
CA PRO A 218 18.23 1.80 -4.11
C PRO A 218 18.64 0.36 -4.43
N ILE A 219 18.06 -0.22 -5.47
CA ILE A 219 18.36 -1.58 -5.91
C ILE A 219 18.77 -1.60 -7.38
N ASN A 220 19.65 -2.53 -7.71
CA ASN A 220 19.97 -2.81 -9.10
C ASN A 220 18.89 -3.71 -9.72
N VAL A 221 18.44 -3.34 -10.91
CA VAL A 221 17.48 -4.09 -11.70
C VAL A 221 18.21 -4.66 -12.92
N ARG A 222 18.08 -5.96 -13.16
CA ARG A 222 18.64 -6.64 -14.33
C ARG A 222 17.62 -7.58 -14.96
N ILE A 223 17.20 -7.26 -16.18
CA ILE A 223 16.24 -8.06 -16.93
C ILE A 223 16.94 -8.62 -18.16
N THR A 224 16.88 -9.94 -18.34
CA THR A 224 17.49 -10.61 -19.49
C THR A 224 16.39 -11.15 -20.39
N ILE A 225 16.37 -10.67 -21.64
CA ILE A 225 15.40 -11.05 -22.66
C ILE A 225 16.13 -11.90 -23.69
N SER A 226 15.81 -13.18 -23.76
CA SER A 226 16.21 -14.04 -24.87
C SER A 226 15.22 -13.88 -26.04
N PRO A 227 15.68 -13.99 -27.29
CA PRO A 227 14.83 -13.96 -28.48
C PRO A 227 13.62 -14.90 -28.35
#